data_AF-A0A2L2Z975-F1
#
_entry.id   AF-A0A2L2Z975-F1
#
_cell.length_a   1.000
_cell.length_b   1.000
_cell.length_c   1.000
_cell.angle_alpha   90.00
_cell.angle_beta   90.00
_cell.angle_gamma   90.00
#
_symmetry.space_group_name_H-M   'P 1'
#
loop_
_entity.id
_entity.type
_entity.pdbx_description
1 polymer ?
#
loop_
_entity_poly.entity_id
_entity_poly.type
_entity_poly.pdbx_seq_one_letter_code
_entity_poly.pdbx_strand_id
1 'polypeptide(L)'
;AQLHTQIYEISGSNCKMYMLFFLDNIRGAELAIILLHDTKNNKYDRLLYDTLETVKQWKSIEFNIGVQHKFSVIIQNALGASYLFASIAI
;
A
#
# COMPACT_ATOMS: atom_id res chain seq x y z
N ALA A 1 -5.84 -1.95 -9.69
CA ALA A 1 -4.51 -2.54 -9.94
C ALA A 1 -3.91 -3.00 -8.61
N GLN A 2 -3.02 -4.00 -8.66
CA GLN A 2 -2.28 -4.46 -7.48
C GLN A 2 -0.80 -4.58 -7.84
N LEU A 3 0.06 -4.12 -6.94
CA LEU A 3 1.50 -4.37 -6.96
C LEU A 3 1.83 -5.30 -5.80
N HIS A 4 2.47 -6.42 -6.11
CA HIS A 4 2.91 -7.41 -5.13
C HIS A 4 4.42 -7.27 -4.95
N THR A 5 4.88 -7.08 -3.72
CA THR A 5 6.31 -7.08 -3.44
C THR A 5 6.85 -8.52 -3.38
N GLN A 6 8.18 -8.64 -3.38
CA GLN A 6 8.83 -9.88 -2.99
C GLN A 6 8.54 -10.25 -1.52
N ILE A 7 8.95 -11.45 -1.13
CA ILE A 7 8.89 -11.91 0.26
C ILE A 7 10.06 -11.29 1.04
N TYR A 8 9.76 -10.82 2.24
CA TYR A 8 10.69 -10.24 3.19
C TYR A 8 10.68 -11.03 4.51
N GLU A 9 11.78 -10.92 5.26
CA GLU A 9 11.92 -11.45 6.62
C GLU A 9 12.67 -10.40 7.44
N ILE A 10 12.09 -9.98 8.57
CA ILE A 10 12.69 -8.98 9.45
C ILE A 10 13.43 -9.71 10.57
N SER A 11 14.70 -9.36 10.78
CA SER A 11 15.52 -9.90 11.88
C SER A 11 15.52 -9.05 13.16
N GLY A 12 14.84 -7.90 13.17
CA GLY A 12 14.76 -6.97 14.31
C GLY A 12 13.33 -6.65 14.77
N SER A 13 13.19 -5.84 15.81
CA SER A 13 11.88 -5.54 16.42
C SER A 13 11.13 -4.35 15.81
N ASN A 14 11.80 -3.50 15.01
CA ASN A 14 11.26 -2.23 14.54
C ASN A 14 11.51 -2.01 13.04
N CYS A 15 10.79 -2.74 12.19
CA CYS A 15 10.79 -2.44 10.75
C CYS A 15 9.74 -1.38 10.44
N LYS A 16 10.14 -0.40 9.63
CA LYS A 16 9.25 0.62 9.08
C LYS A 16 9.27 0.53 7.57
N MET A 17 8.09 0.54 6.96
CA MET A 17 7.93 0.67 5.53
C MET A 17 7.50 2.10 5.21
N TYR A 18 8.16 2.67 4.21
CA TYR A 18 7.88 4.00 3.70
C TYR A 18 7.50 3.90 2.22
N MET A 19 6.47 4.62 1.80
CA MET A 19 6.01 4.68 0.42
C MET A 19 5.71 6.12 0.04
N LEU A 20 6.14 6.51 -1.17
CA LEU A 20 5.73 7.75 -1.81
C LEU A 20 4.59 7.46 -2.78
N PHE A 21 3.65 8.39 -2.92
CA PHE A 21 2.60 8.29 -3.91
C PHE A 21 2.21 9.66 -4.47
N PHE A 22 1.66 9.64 -5.68
CA PHE A 22 1.15 10.82 -6.39
C PHE A 22 -0.18 10.47 -7.09
N LEU A 23 -1.16 11.37 -7.01
CA LEU A 23 -2.50 11.17 -7.55
C LEU A 23 -2.92 12.39 -8.37
N ASP A 24 -3.11 12.23 -9.68
CA ASP A 24 -3.57 13.31 -10.55
C ASP A 24 -4.91 13.01 -11.23
N ASN A 25 -5.79 14.00 -11.23
CA ASN A 25 -7.15 14.00 -11.78
C ASN A 25 -8.07 12.84 -11.33
N ILE A 26 -7.99 12.43 -10.06
CA ILE A 26 -8.77 11.35 -9.46
C ILE A 26 -9.61 11.87 -8.30
N ARG A 27 -10.85 11.39 -8.19
CA ARG A 27 -11.70 11.52 -7.00
C ARG A 27 -12.07 10.15 -6.45
N GLY A 28 -12.01 9.99 -5.13
CA GLY A 28 -12.35 8.74 -4.47
C GLY A 28 -11.49 7.54 -4.88
N ALA A 29 -10.19 7.71 -5.11
CA ALA A 29 -9.29 6.57 -5.29
C ALA A 29 -9.19 5.79 -3.98
N GLU A 30 -9.30 4.47 -4.01
CA GLU A 30 -9.07 3.65 -2.82
C GLU A 30 -7.64 3.12 -2.85
N LEU A 31 -6.86 3.46 -1.84
CA LEU A 31 -5.53 2.91 -1.60
C LEU A 31 -5.58 1.98 -0.39
N ALA A 32 -5.16 0.73 -0.60
CA ALA A 32 -5.02 -0.25 0.46
C ALA A 32 -3.60 -0.82 0.49
N ILE A 33 -3.01 -0.88 1.68
CA ILE A 33 -1.73 -1.55 1.93
C ILE A 33 -2.03 -2.77 2.77
N ILE A 34 -1.73 -3.94 2.22
CA ILE A 34 -2.09 -5.23 2.80
C ILE A 34 -0.80 -6.00 3.06
N LEU A 35 -0.62 -6.46 4.28
CA LEU A 35 0.46 -7.35 4.68
C LEU A 35 -0.03 -8.79 4.53
N LEU A 36 0.59 -9.56 3.64
CA LEU A 36 0.35 -10.98 3.52
C LEU A 36 1.37 -11.74 4.37
N HIS A 37 0.87 -12.57 5.27
CA HIS A 37 1.73 -13.42 6.09
C HIS A 37 1.99 -14.75 5.38
N ASP A 38 3.25 -15.17 5.31
CA ASP A 38 3.65 -16.51 4.88
C ASP A 38 3.42 -17.51 6.01
N THR A 39 2.14 -17.74 6.32
CA THR A 39 1.68 -18.66 7.36
C THR A 39 0.69 -19.63 6.73
N LYS A 40 0.55 -20.83 7.30
CA LYS A 40 -0.31 -21.91 6.76
C LYS A 40 -1.79 -21.53 6.55
N ASN A 41 -2.24 -20.37 7.06
CA ASN A 41 -3.63 -19.93 7.03
C ASN A 41 -3.90 -18.75 6.08
N ASN A 42 -2.94 -18.36 5.22
CA ASN A 42 -3.09 -17.20 4.30
C ASN A 42 -3.59 -15.95 5.03
N LYS A 43 -3.12 -15.74 6.27
CA LYS A 43 -3.52 -14.58 7.07
C LYS A 43 -3.07 -13.32 6.34
N TYR A 44 -3.91 -12.30 6.34
CA TYR A 44 -3.54 -10.95 5.90
C TYR A 44 -3.99 -9.91 6.91
N ASP A 45 -3.19 -8.86 7.06
CA ASP A 45 -3.51 -7.68 7.86
C ASP A 45 -3.59 -6.46 6.93
N ARG A 46 -4.60 -5.62 7.12
CA ARG A 46 -4.69 -4.36 6.36
C ARG A 46 -3.99 -3.26 7.16
N LEU A 47 -2.82 -2.83 6.68
CA LEU A 47 -2.02 -1.78 7.31
C LEU A 47 -2.58 -0.39 7.02
N LEU A 48 -3.19 -0.21 5.85
CA LEU A 48 -3.85 1.03 5.44
C LEU A 48 -5.08 0.74 4.59
N TYR A 49 -6.13 1.53 4.79
CA TYR A 49 -7.22 1.67 3.84
C TYR A 49 -7.70 3.11 3.85
N ASP A 50 -7.46 3.84 2.77
CA ASP A 50 -7.91 5.22 2.65
C ASP A 50 -8.57 5.47 1.30
N THR A 51 -9.56 6.34 1.34
CA THR A 51 -10.12 6.98 0.15
C THR A 51 -9.42 8.32 -0.04
N LEU A 52 -8.74 8.45 -1.17
CA LEU A 52 -7.88 9.57 -1.50
C LEU A 52 -8.46 10.37 -2.67
N GLU A 53 -8.36 11.68 -2.52
CA GLU A 53 -8.63 12.64 -3.59
C GLU A 53 -7.34 12.97 -4.35
N THR A 54 -7.44 13.72 -5.43
CA THR A 54 -6.26 14.24 -6.15
C THR A 54 -5.28 14.91 -5.20
N VAL A 55 -4.01 14.54 -5.36
CA VAL A 55 -2.88 15.15 -4.68
C VAL A 55 -1.82 15.47 -5.71
N LYS A 56 -1.83 16.72 -6.19
CA LYS A 56 -0.87 17.25 -7.20
C LYS A 56 0.55 17.48 -6.64
N GLN A 57 0.96 16.65 -5.68
CA GLN A 57 2.28 16.65 -5.07
C GLN A 57 2.55 15.26 -4.48
N TRP A 58 3.82 14.88 -4.40
CA TRP A 58 4.23 13.64 -3.75
C TRP A 58 3.85 13.67 -2.26
N LYS A 59 3.25 12.58 -1.79
CA LYS A 59 2.93 12.35 -0.39
C LYS A 59 3.61 11.08 0.08
N SER A 60 3.91 11.04 1.37
CA SER A 60 4.49 9.89 2.03
C SER A 60 3.50 9.23 2.97
N ILE A 61 3.66 7.92 3.12
CA ILE A 61 2.99 7.13 4.15
C ILE A 61 4.02 6.22 4.79
N GLU A 62 3.93 6.07 6.10
CA GLU A 62 4.81 5.22 6.90
C GLU A 62 3.98 4.24 7.72
N PHE A 63 4.42 2.99 7.76
CA PHE A 63 3.78 1.92 8.52
C PHE A 63 4.82 1.14 9.31
N ASN A 64 4.50 0.77 10.54
CA ASN A 64 5.31 -0.16 11.32
C ASN A 64 4.95 -1.60 10.92
N ILE A 65 5.95 -2.42 10.63
CA ILE A 65 5.81 -3.84 10.38
C ILE A 65 6.38 -4.60 11.58
N GLY A 66 5.49 -5.15 12.39
CA GLY A 66 5.82 -5.85 13.64
C GLY A 66 5.85 -7.38 13.53
N VAL A 67 5.95 -7.94 12.32
CA VAL A 67 5.95 -9.40 12.11
C VAL A 67 7.36 -9.99 12.21
N GLN A 68 7.47 -11.18 12.81
CA GLN A 68 8.72 -11.92 13.02
C GLN A 68 8.82 -13.18 12.14
N HIS A 69 8.02 -13.23 11.08
CA HIS A 69 7.96 -14.30 10.10
C HIS A 69 7.95 -13.72 8.69
N LYS A 70 8.11 -14.57 7.68
CA LYS A 70 8.10 -14.14 6.27
C LYS A 70 6.78 -13.48 5.89
N PHE A 71 6.86 -12.42 5.11
CA PHE A 71 5.68 -11.68 4.63
C PHE A 71 5.92 -11.06 3.27
N SER A 72 4.85 -10.70 2.58
CA SER A 72 4.89 -9.78 1.44
C SER A 72 3.89 -8.64 1.67
N VAL A 73 4.03 -7.58 0.89
CA VAL A 73 3.12 -6.43 0.91
C VAL A 73 2.42 -6.35 -0.44
N ILE A 74 1.10 -6.16 -0.40
CA ILE A 74 0.30 -5.81 -1.56
C ILE A 74 -0.09 -4.35 -1.44
N ILE A 75 0.23 -3.59 -2.50
CA ILE A 75 -0.24 -2.24 -2.69
C ILE A 75 -1.39 -2.30 -3.68
N GLN A 76 -2.61 -2.16 -3.18
CA GLN A 76 -3.82 -2.23 -3.99
C GLN A 76 -4.40 -0.84 -4.20
N ASN A 77 -4.69 -0.52 -5.45
CA ASN A 77 -5.33 0.72 -5.84
C ASN A 77 -6.59 0.43 -6.65
N ALA A 78 -7.70 1.02 -6.26
CA ALA A 78 -8.90 1.12 -7.09
C ALA A 78 -9.08 2.58 -7.52
N LEU A 79 -9.17 2.80 -8.84
CA LEU A 79 -9.51 4.12 -9.34
C LEU A 79 -10.97 4.40 -9.02
N GLY A 80 -11.23 5.54 -8.37
CA GLY A 80 -12.57 6.07 -8.23
C GLY A 80 -13.02 6.77 -9.51
N ALA A 81 -13.84 7.81 -9.37
CA ALA A 81 -14.24 8.63 -10.51
C ALA A 81 -13.04 9.47 -10.99
N SER A 82 -12.71 9.37 -12.27
CA SER A 82 -11.62 10.12 -12.90
C SER A 82 -12.14 11.11 -13.93
N TYR A 83 -11.49 12.27 -14.03
CA TYR A 83 -11.59 13.10 -15.23
C TYR A 83 -10.67 12.54 -16.32
N LEU A 84 -10.80 13.03 -17.57
CA LEU A 84 -9.94 12.59 -18.69
C LEU A 84 -8.46 12.68 -18.26
N PHE A 85 -7.74 11.54 -18.35
CA PHE A 85 -6.32 11.34 -17.97
C PHE A 85 -6.03 11.36 -16.45
N ALA A 86 -6.52 10.33 -15.74
CA ALA A 86 -6.11 10.03 -14.37
C ALA A 86 -4.83 9.19 -14.31
N SER A 87 -3.98 9.46 -13.31
CA SER A 87 -2.78 8.66 -13.07
C SER A 87 -2.48 8.49 -11.58
N ILE A 88 -1.95 7.32 -11.24
CA ILE A 88 -1.38 6.98 -9.94
C ILE A 88 0.06 6.57 -10.15
N ALA A 89 0.97 7.14 -9.36
CA ALA A 89 2.36 6.71 -9.28
C ALA A 89 2.71 6.37 -7.84
N ILE A 90 3.49 5.29 -7.67
CA ILE A 90 3.95 4.72 -6.40
C ILE A 90 5.42 4.36 -6.56
#